data_AF-K2AW85-F1
#
_entry.id   AF-K2AW85-F1
#
_cell.length_a   1.000
_cell.length_b   1.000
_cell.length_c   1.000
_cell.angle_alpha   90.00
_cell.angle_beta   90.00
_cell.angle_gamma   90.00
#
_symmetry.space_group_name_H-M   'P 1'
#
loop_
_entity.id
_entity.type
_entity.pdbx_description
1 polymer ?
#
loop_
_entity_poly.entity_id
_entity_poly.type
_entity_poly.pdbx_seq_one_letter_code
_entity_poly.pdbx_strand_id
1 'polypeptide(L)'
;MGVGHQSTCTRGETVHQLRTFADAFHARRGITFAKTFNEGREVPQTNEDGERTGKSWTQQWTIRHKEGCPAIIGVIYDQFDVGRGPECELVQVTVPANRLISAITDRMPLLLEGDDDIALWLGEWRAPITTRRLDKFAARVV
;
A
#
# COMPACT_ATOMS: atom_id res chain seq x y z
N MET A 1 13.93 22.37 4.90
CA MET A 1 12.57 22.59 4.36
C MET A 1 12.29 21.50 3.35
N GLY A 2 11.61 20.43 3.78
CA GLY A 2 11.10 19.41 2.86
C GLY A 2 9.73 19.87 2.39
N VAL A 3 9.50 19.89 1.08
CA VAL A 3 8.17 20.09 0.51
C VAL A 3 7.39 18.81 0.78
N GLY A 4 6.27 18.90 1.51
CA GLY A 4 5.35 17.77 1.72
C GLY A 4 5.01 17.14 0.38
N HIS A 5 5.26 15.84 0.25
CA HIS A 5 4.96 15.11 -0.97
C HIS A 5 3.59 14.46 -0.78
N GLN A 6 2.58 14.92 -1.51
CA GLN A 6 1.24 14.31 -1.54
C GLN A 6 1.24 12.95 -2.26
N SER A 7 2.06 12.01 -1.79
CA SER A 7 2.00 10.62 -2.24
C SER A 7 1.16 9.86 -1.23
N THR A 8 0.01 9.33 -1.63
CA THR A 8 -0.82 8.49 -0.75
C THR A 8 -0.22 7.09 -0.55
N CYS A 9 0.66 6.66 -1.46
CA CYS A 9 1.31 5.36 -1.42
C CYS A 9 2.77 5.38 -1.91
N THR A 10 3.54 4.37 -1.51
CA THR A 10 4.93 4.14 -1.95
C THR A 10 5.19 2.66 -2.23
N ARG A 11 6.15 2.35 -3.11
CA ARG A 11 6.49 0.97 -3.50
C ARG A 11 7.41 0.33 -2.47
N GLY A 12 7.00 -0.79 -1.88
CA GLY A 12 7.82 -1.51 -0.90
C GLY A 12 9.20 -1.88 -1.43
N GLU A 13 9.28 -2.29 -2.70
CA GLU A 13 10.53 -2.73 -3.33
C GLU A 13 11.61 -1.65 -3.32
N THR A 14 11.24 -0.37 -3.29
CA THR A 14 12.17 0.75 -3.42
C THR A 14 12.09 1.77 -2.29
N VAL A 15 11.08 1.70 -1.41
CA VAL A 15 10.84 2.70 -0.35
C VAL A 15 12.06 2.99 0.53
N HIS A 16 12.89 1.98 0.80
CA HIS A 16 14.11 2.07 1.61
C HIS A 16 15.29 2.76 0.90
N GLN A 17 15.18 3.02 -0.40
CA GLN A 17 16.21 3.66 -1.23
C GLN A 17 15.82 5.08 -1.62
N LEU A 18 14.53 5.40 -1.59
CA LEU A 18 14.02 6.71 -1.96
C LEU A 18 14.39 7.72 -0.88
N ARG A 19 15.12 8.77 -1.25
CA ARG A 19 15.51 9.86 -0.33
C ARG A 19 14.33 10.39 0.50
N THR A 20 13.15 10.50 -0.12
CA THR A 20 11.93 10.97 0.54
C THR A 20 11.45 10.06 1.67
N PHE A 21 11.71 8.76 1.60
CA PHE A 21 11.08 7.75 2.45
C PHE A 21 12.06 6.89 3.24
N ALA A 22 13.36 6.90 2.94
CA ALA A 22 14.32 5.99 3.55
C ALA A 22 14.38 6.14 5.07
N ASP A 23 14.44 7.37 5.58
CA ASP A 23 14.48 7.63 7.03
C ASP A 23 13.21 7.15 7.73
N ALA A 24 12.05 7.48 7.16
CA ALA A 24 10.76 7.03 7.66
C ALA A 24 10.63 5.50 7.60
N PHE A 25 11.09 4.88 6.51
CA PHE A 25 11.13 3.44 6.39
C PHE A 25 12.01 2.79 7.44
N HIS A 26 13.13 3.40 7.83
CA HIS A 26 14.02 2.83 8.84
C HIS A 26 13.54 3.01 10.28
N ALA A 27 12.99 4.17 10.60
CA ALA A 27 12.71 4.57 11.99
C ALA A 27 11.22 4.72 12.34
N ARG A 28 10.33 4.82 11.34
CA ARG A 28 8.92 5.23 11.50
C ARG A 28 7.98 4.36 10.67
N ARG A 29 8.08 3.05 10.85
CA ARG A 29 7.10 2.08 10.34
C ARG A 29 5.93 1.99 11.32
N GLY A 30 4.72 1.90 10.78
CA GLY A 30 3.49 1.78 11.55
C GLY A 30 2.47 0.90 10.83
N ILE A 31 1.31 0.74 11.43
CA ILE A 31 0.19 -0.01 10.86
C ILE A 31 -1.08 0.82 10.88
N THR A 32 -1.95 0.59 9.90
CA THR A 32 -3.33 1.08 9.91
C THR A 32 -4.30 -0.08 9.79
N PHE A 33 -5.52 0.11 10.26
CA PHE A 33 -6.58 -0.90 10.19
C PHE A 33 -7.66 -0.44 9.21
N ALA A 34 -8.09 -1.34 8.34
CA ALA A 34 -9.17 -1.09 7.40
C ALA A 34 -10.19 -2.22 7.46
N LYS A 35 -11.48 -1.89 7.66
CA LYS A 35 -12.56 -2.87 7.49
C LYS A 35 -12.65 -3.36 6.05
N THR A 36 -12.42 -2.44 5.13
CA THR A 36 -12.43 -2.67 3.69
C THR A 36 -11.47 -1.70 3.01
N PHE A 37 -10.98 -2.04 1.82
CA PHE A 37 -10.31 -1.11 0.91
C PHE A 37 -10.90 -1.25 -0.50
N ASN A 38 -10.81 -0.20 -1.32
CA ASN A 38 -11.39 -0.19 -2.65
C ASN A 38 -10.30 -0.26 -3.71
N GLU A 39 -10.56 -1.03 -4.77
CA GLU A 39 -9.71 -1.08 -5.96
C GLU A 39 -10.54 -0.84 -7.21
N GLY A 40 -9.96 -0.11 -8.16
CA GLY A 40 -10.62 0.32 -9.38
C GLY A 40 -9.95 -0.22 -10.62
N ARG A 41 -10.74 -0.70 -11.59
CA ARG A 41 -10.28 -0.98 -12.95
C ARG A 41 -10.90 -0.01 -13.92
N GLU A 42 -10.08 0.63 -14.73
CA GLU A 42 -10.56 1.48 -15.82
C GLU A 42 -11.10 0.61 -16.97
N VAL A 43 -12.35 0.86 -17.36
CA VAL A 43 -13.05 0.14 -18.41
C VAL A 43 -13.40 1.11 -19.53
N PRO A 44 -12.86 0.92 -20.76
CA PRO A 44 -13.24 1.73 -21.90
C PRO A 44 -14.72 1.59 -22.23
N GLN A 45 -15.39 2.70 -22.51
CA GLN A 45 -16.79 2.70 -22.94
C GLN A 45 -16.88 2.53 -24.46
N THR A 46 -17.74 1.61 -24.91
CA THR A 46 -18.06 1.37 -26.33
C THR A 46 -19.47 1.86 -26.68
N ASN A 47 -19.70 2.26 -27.93
CA ASN A 47 -21.04 2.52 -28.47
C ASN A 47 -21.74 1.20 -28.86
N GLU A 48 -22.96 1.30 -29.42
CA GLU A 48 -23.76 0.15 -29.86
C GLU A 48 -23.05 -0.69 -30.95
N ASP A 49 -22.22 -0.04 -31.77
CA ASP A 49 -21.42 -0.67 -32.84
C ASP A 49 -20.10 -1.29 -32.34
N GLY A 50 -19.81 -1.21 -31.04
CA GLY A 50 -18.60 -1.74 -30.42
C GLY A 50 -17.35 -0.86 -30.56
N GLU A 51 -17.47 0.34 -31.12
CA GLU A 51 -16.37 1.30 -31.24
C GLU A 51 -16.10 2.04 -29.92
N ARG A 52 -14.82 2.31 -29.64
CA ARG A 52 -14.43 3.05 -28.43
C ARG A 52 -14.87 4.51 -28.53
N THR A 53 -15.63 4.95 -27.55
CA THR A 53 -16.14 6.34 -27.45
C THR A 53 -15.09 7.35 -26.99
N GLY A 54 -13.88 6.90 -26.65
CA GLY A 54 -12.85 7.72 -25.99
C GLY A 54 -13.11 8.00 -24.51
N LYS A 55 -14.27 7.58 -23.97
CA LYS A 55 -14.60 7.66 -22.54
C LYS A 55 -14.26 6.36 -21.83
N SER A 56 -14.05 6.44 -20.54
CA SER A 56 -13.90 5.30 -19.64
C SER A 56 -14.76 5.49 -18.41
N TRP A 57 -15.07 4.39 -17.74
CA TRP A 57 -15.64 4.38 -16.40
C TRP A 57 -14.80 3.49 -15.51
N THR A 58 -14.82 3.75 -14.20
CA THR A 58 -14.07 2.94 -13.23
C THR A 58 -14.99 1.91 -12.61
N GLN A 59 -14.72 0.64 -12.89
CA GLN A 59 -15.34 -0.46 -12.15
C GLN A 59 -14.67 -0.54 -10.77
N GLN A 60 -15.47 -0.48 -9.71
CA GLN A 60 -14.99 -0.44 -8.32
C GLN A 60 -15.29 -1.76 -7.62
N TRP A 61 -14.31 -2.27 -6.87
CA TRP A 61 -14.47 -3.40 -5.97
C TRP A 61 -14.18 -2.95 -4.55
N THR A 62 -15.02 -3.38 -3.62
CA THR A 62 -14.73 -3.28 -2.19
C THR A 62 -14.20 -4.61 -1.70
N ILE A 63 -12.95 -4.60 -1.27
CA ILE A 63 -12.22 -5.78 -0.79
C ILE A 63 -12.29 -5.82 0.74
N ARG A 64 -12.53 -7.01 1.27
CA ARG A 64 -12.57 -7.29 2.70
C ARG A 64 -11.78 -8.57 2.99
N HIS A 65 -11.32 -8.71 4.23
CA HIS A 65 -10.75 -9.97 4.69
C HIS A 65 -11.82 -11.08 4.73
N LYS A 66 -11.49 -12.32 4.35
CA LYS A 66 -12.47 -13.42 4.30
C LYS A 66 -13.12 -13.72 5.65
N GLU A 67 -12.35 -13.63 6.73
CA GLU A 67 -12.81 -13.95 8.09
C GLU A 67 -13.57 -12.77 8.73
N GLY A 68 -13.77 -11.67 8.00
CA GLY A 68 -14.47 -10.48 8.49
C GLY A 68 -13.69 -9.61 9.49
N CYS A 69 -12.46 -9.99 9.83
CA CYS A 69 -11.57 -9.15 10.63
C CYS A 69 -11.00 -7.96 9.82
N PRO A 70 -10.55 -6.88 10.48
CA PRO A 70 -9.90 -5.77 9.80
C PRO A 70 -8.60 -6.22 9.11
N ALA A 71 -8.36 -5.71 7.90
CA ALA A 71 -7.06 -5.78 7.26
C ALA A 71 -6.07 -4.88 8.01
N ILE A 72 -4.85 -5.37 8.22
CA ILE A 72 -3.74 -4.63 8.82
C ILE A 72 -2.81 -4.21 7.69
N ILE A 73 -2.63 -2.90 7.52
CA ILE A 73 -1.89 -2.32 6.39
C ILE A 73 -0.60 -1.69 6.90
N GLY A 74 0.54 -2.09 6.33
CA GLY A 74 1.84 -1.48 6.60
C GLY A 74 1.94 -0.07 6.03
N VAL A 75 2.31 0.87 6.89
CA VAL A 75 2.52 2.29 6.54
C VAL A 75 3.88 2.78 7.03
N ILE A 76 4.40 3.81 6.40
CA ILE A 76 5.45 4.63 7.00
C ILE A 76 4.87 6.01 7.30
N TYR A 77 5.40 6.67 8.31
CA TYR A 77 4.93 8.00 8.69
C TYR A 77 6.10 8.96 8.89
N ASP A 78 5.80 10.24 8.75
CA ASP A 78 6.75 11.30 9.05
C ASP A 78 6.04 12.53 9.64
N GLN A 79 6.85 13.44 10.17
CA GLN A 79 6.39 14.70 10.71
C GLN A 79 7.11 15.85 9.99
N PHE A 80 6.34 16.76 9.42
CA PHE A 80 6.85 17.90 8.67
C PHE A 80 6.46 19.20 9.37
N ASP A 81 7.36 20.18 9.37
CA ASP A 81 7.00 21.56 9.71
C ASP A 81 6.63 22.31 8.44
N VAL A 82 5.35 22.65 8.31
CA VAL A 82 4.79 23.36 7.14
C VAL A 82 4.56 24.85 7.43
N GLY A 83 5.18 25.40 8.49
CA GLY A 83 5.01 26.80 8.90
C GLY A 83 3.71 27.08 9.64
N ARG A 84 2.95 26.03 10.01
CA ARG A 84 1.76 26.09 10.87
C ARG A 84 1.88 25.20 12.11
N GLY A 85 3.09 24.72 12.38
CA GLY A 85 3.36 23.69 13.37
C GLY A 85 3.60 22.33 12.70
N PRO A 86 3.90 21.30 13.50
CA PRO A 86 4.18 19.98 12.99
C PRO A 86 2.91 19.30 12.48
N GLU A 87 2.95 18.83 11.24
CA GLU A 87 1.93 17.99 10.62
C GLU A 87 2.45 16.56 10.49
N CYS A 88 1.64 15.58 10.89
CA CYS A 88 1.96 14.17 10.75
C CYS A 88 1.29 13.62 9.49
N GLU A 89 2.08 13.01 8.63
CA GLU A 89 1.60 12.34 7.42
C GLU A 89 1.98 10.86 7.44
N LEU A 90 1.15 10.03 6.81
CA LEU A 90 1.46 8.64 6.56
C LEU A 90 1.26 8.30 5.10
N VAL A 91 2.01 7.32 4.62
CA VAL A 91 1.86 6.76 3.29
C VAL A 91 1.75 5.25 3.38
N GLN A 92 0.82 4.69 2.61
CA GLN A 92 0.64 3.24 2.55
C GLN A 92 1.77 2.61 1.73
N VAL A 93 2.38 1.55 2.26
CA VAL A 93 3.32 0.75 1.48
C VAL A 93 2.52 -0.19 0.60
N THR A 94 2.90 -0.28 -0.68
CA THR A 94 2.27 -1.16 -1.66
C THR A 94 3.24 -2.23 -2.11
N VAL A 95 2.71 -3.38 -2.50
CA VAL A 95 3.42 -4.53 -3.05
C VAL A 95 2.78 -4.95 -4.38
N PRO A 96 3.40 -5.83 -5.19
CA PRO A 96 2.74 -6.40 -6.36
C PRO A 96 1.44 -7.08 -5.94
N ALA A 97 0.39 -6.90 -6.74
CA ALA A 97 -0.88 -7.57 -6.49
C ALA A 97 -0.72 -9.09 -6.51
N ASN A 98 -1.34 -9.77 -5.55
CA ASN A 98 -1.46 -11.23 -5.58
C ASN A 98 -2.37 -11.68 -6.74
N ARG A 99 -2.45 -13.00 -6.97
CA ARG A 99 -3.23 -13.58 -8.07
C ARG A 99 -4.70 -13.15 -8.12
N LEU A 100 -5.34 -12.93 -6.97
CA LEU A 100 -6.74 -12.53 -6.90
C LEU A 100 -6.89 -11.05 -7.28
N ILE A 101 -6.09 -10.18 -6.67
CA ILE A 101 -6.16 -8.73 -6.88
C ILE A 101 -5.60 -8.33 -8.25
N SER A 102 -4.69 -9.12 -8.84
CA SER A 102 -4.10 -8.84 -10.15
C SER A 102 -5.11 -8.81 -11.30
N ALA A 103 -6.33 -9.29 -11.09
CA ALA A 103 -7.43 -9.16 -12.05
C ALA A 103 -8.03 -7.73 -12.10
N ILE A 104 -7.75 -6.90 -11.09
CA ILE A 104 -8.27 -5.55 -10.91
C ILE A 104 -7.16 -4.50 -11.12
N THR A 105 -6.01 -4.68 -10.47
CA THR A 105 -4.89 -3.71 -10.42
C THR A 105 -3.55 -4.43 -10.30
N ASP A 106 -2.43 -3.77 -10.63
CA ASP A 106 -1.08 -4.34 -10.54
C ASP A 106 -0.43 -4.21 -9.15
N ARG A 107 -1.00 -3.38 -8.27
CA ARG A 107 -0.50 -3.11 -6.91
C ARG A 107 -1.59 -3.35 -5.88
N MET A 108 -1.18 -3.71 -4.68
CA MET A 108 -2.08 -3.77 -3.52
C MET A 108 -1.38 -3.20 -2.27
N PRO A 109 -2.14 -2.80 -1.23
CA PRO A 109 -1.54 -2.45 0.05
C PRO A 109 -0.70 -3.61 0.62
N LEU A 110 0.35 -3.29 1.36
CA LEU A 110 1.11 -4.24 2.16
C LEU A 110 0.22 -4.74 3.30
N LEU A 111 -0.40 -5.90 3.12
CA LEU A 111 -1.21 -6.54 4.14
C LEU A 111 -0.31 -7.39 5.05
N LEU A 112 -0.49 -7.25 6.36
CA LEU A 112 0.26 -7.98 7.38
C LEU A 112 -0.64 -9.04 8.02
N GLU A 113 -0.19 -10.29 8.08
CA GLU A 113 -0.95 -11.41 8.63
C GLU A 113 -0.31 -11.97 9.90
N GLY A 114 -1.03 -11.86 11.02
CA GLY A 114 -0.57 -12.41 12.30
C GLY A 114 0.56 -11.62 12.96
N ASP A 115 0.90 -12.03 14.20
CA ASP A 115 1.81 -11.29 15.06
C ASP A 115 3.25 -11.28 14.50
N ASP A 116 3.68 -12.35 13.84
CA ASP A 116 5.03 -12.50 13.29
C ASP A 116 5.32 -11.46 12.19
N ASP A 117 4.37 -11.25 11.26
CA ASP A 117 4.51 -10.28 10.19
C ASP A 117 4.47 -8.84 10.73
N ILE A 118 3.61 -8.60 11.74
CA ILE A 118 3.52 -7.31 12.42
C ILE A 118 4.83 -7.01 13.16
N ALA A 119 5.35 -7.95 13.95
CA ALA A 119 6.59 -7.81 14.71
C ALA A 119 7.79 -7.59 13.77
N LEU A 120 7.85 -8.33 12.67
CA LEU A 120 8.86 -8.15 11.63
C LEU A 120 8.74 -6.76 10.97
N TRP A 121 7.53 -6.35 10.62
CA TRP A 121 7.26 -5.05 10.01
C TRP A 121 7.60 -3.90 10.94
N LEU A 122 7.22 -3.96 12.21
CA LEU A 122 7.52 -2.91 13.19
C LEU A 122 9.00 -2.91 13.61
N GLY A 123 9.76 -3.94 13.25
CA GLY A 123 11.19 -4.05 13.54
C GLY A 123 11.49 -4.58 14.93
N GLU A 124 10.52 -5.22 15.59
CA GLU A 124 10.76 -6.01 16.80
C GLU A 124 11.72 -7.16 16.50
N TRP A 125 11.63 -7.71 15.28
CA TRP A 125 12.54 -8.72 14.77
C TRP A 125 13.44 -8.19 13.66
N ARG A 126 14.66 -8.75 13.58
CA ARG A 126 15.57 -8.47 12.48
C ARG A 126 15.11 -9.21 11.22
N ALA A 127 14.98 -8.49 10.12
CA ALA A 127 14.77 -9.10 8.81
C ALA A 127 15.96 -10.00 8.44
N PRO A 128 15.73 -11.26 8.02
CA PRO A 128 16.80 -12.15 7.61
C PRO A 128 17.54 -11.60 6.38
N ILE A 129 18.88 -11.67 6.42
CA ILE A 129 19.81 -11.07 5.44
C ILE A 129 19.60 -11.60 4.01
N THR A 130 19.09 -12.84 3.87
CA THR A 130 18.89 -13.52 2.59
C THR A 130 17.57 -13.17 1.89
N THR A 131 16.67 -12.44 2.55
CA THR A 131 15.39 -12.06 1.97
C THR A 131 15.48 -10.62 1.48
N ARG A 132 15.18 -10.35 0.20
CA ARG A 132 14.79 -8.99 -0.21
C ARG A 132 13.64 -8.60 0.71
N ARG A 133 13.86 -7.59 1.56
CA ARG A 133 13.18 -7.35 2.85
C ARG A 133 11.64 -7.41 2.87
N LEU A 134 10.97 -7.42 1.71
CA LEU A 134 9.52 -7.38 1.59
C LEU A 134 8.90 -8.49 0.73
N ASP A 135 9.71 -9.36 0.11
CA ASP A 135 9.20 -10.46 -0.72
C ASP A 135 8.39 -11.48 0.11
N LYS A 136 8.57 -11.50 1.43
CA LYS A 136 7.81 -12.35 2.37
C LYS A 136 6.36 -11.92 2.56
N PHE A 137 6.05 -10.65 2.38
CA PHE A 137 4.70 -10.12 2.62
C PHE A 137 3.79 -10.19 1.38
N ALA A 138 4.29 -10.74 0.27
CA ALA A 138 3.57 -10.89 -0.98
C ALA A 138 2.79 -12.21 -1.07
N ALA A 139 2.06 -12.60 -0.01
CA ALA A 139 1.13 -13.72 0.00
C ALA A 139 0.38 -13.68 1.34
N ARG A 140 -0.87 -13.21 1.43
CA ARG A 140 -2.07 -13.93 0.98
C ARG A 140 -3.25 -12.95 1.07
N VAL A 141 -4.19 -13.08 0.14
CA VAL A 141 -5.60 -12.73 0.36
C VAL A 141 -6.35 -13.90 -0.25
N VAL A 142 -7.01 -14.69 0.59
CA VAL A 142 -8.12 -15.56 0.21
C VAL A 142 -9.27 -15.17 1.10
#